data_AF-A0A1C5ET96-F1
#
_entry.id   AF-A0A1C5ET96-F1
#
_cell.length_a   1.000
_cell.length_b   1.000
_cell.length_c   1.000
_cell.angle_alpha   90.00
_cell.angle_beta   90.00
_cell.angle_gamma   90.00
#
_symmetry.space_group_name_H-M   'P 1'
#
loop_
_entity.id
_entity.type
_entity.pdbx_description
1 polymer ?
#
loop_
_entity_poly.entity_id
_entity_poly.type
_entity_poly.pdbx_seq_one_letter_code
_entity_poly.pdbx_strand_id
1 'polypeptide(L)'
;MARVRLDRAALNRTIRGANRRELEAAGRQLLNRARILAPVDTGRLRASLRQEFRRTYTLRPMVTVGSDVEYAPWVNDGTGPHIIRPRRAQALRFVVGGRVVYAKVVHHPGTHARPFLDQALRETAAARGYSFRQG
;
A
#
# COMPACT_ATOMS: atom_id res chain seq x y z
N MET A 1 23.06 -0.08 12.85
CA MET A 1 21.70 -0.65 12.98
C MET A 1 20.66 0.31 12.39
N ALA A 2 20.20 0.04 11.17
CA ALA A 2 19.22 0.85 10.46
C ALA A 2 17.79 0.47 10.90
N ARG A 3 17.09 1.36 11.61
CA ARG A 3 15.67 1.18 11.96
C ARG A 3 14.79 1.71 10.84
N VAL A 4 14.03 0.84 10.18
CA VAL A 4 12.93 1.23 9.29
C VAL A 4 11.78 1.77 10.15
N ARG A 5 11.32 3.00 9.90
CA ARG A 5 10.15 3.58 10.58
C ARG A 5 8.98 3.54 9.60
N LEU A 6 7.85 3.03 10.08
CA LEU A 6 6.61 2.87 9.33
C LEU A 6 5.71 4.07 9.65
N ASP A 7 5.20 4.77 8.63
CA ASP A 7 4.18 5.80 8.80
C ASP A 7 2.81 5.25 8.33
N ARG A 8 1.75 5.56 9.09
CA ARG A 8 0.39 4.98 8.95
C ARG A 8 -0.54 5.83 8.06
N ALA A 9 -0.23 7.11 7.83
CA ALA A 9 -1.15 8.05 7.16
C ALA A 9 -1.04 8.06 5.62
N ALA A 10 0.12 7.65 5.10
CA ALA A 10 0.36 7.32 3.70
C ALA A 10 1.13 6.00 3.74
N LEU A 11 0.81 5.03 2.89
CA LEU A 11 1.39 3.69 2.91
C LEU A 11 2.90 3.74 2.58
N ASN A 12 3.68 4.14 3.58
CA ASN A 12 5.05 4.59 3.44
C ASN A 12 5.95 3.59 4.18
N ARG A 13 6.76 2.88 3.40
CA ARG A 13 7.82 2.01 3.93
C ARG A 13 9.17 2.69 3.75
N THR A 14 9.86 2.98 4.86
CA THR A 14 11.04 3.85 4.84
C THR A 14 12.35 3.13 5.18
N ILE A 15 13.32 3.14 4.27
CA ILE A 15 14.69 2.65 4.52
C ILE A 15 15.54 3.81 5.06
N ARG A 16 16.35 3.55 6.11
CA ARG A 16 17.23 4.54 6.77
C ARG A 16 18.67 4.06 6.80
N GLY A 17 19.62 4.96 6.62
CA GLY A 17 21.05 4.68 6.82
C GLY A 17 21.69 4.06 5.60
N ALA A 18 22.43 4.90 4.88
CA ALA A 18 23.43 4.62 3.85
C ALA A 18 23.78 5.96 3.18
N ASN A 19 24.72 5.98 2.24
CA ASN A 19 24.88 7.13 1.35
C ASN A 19 23.65 7.27 0.43
N ARG A 20 23.46 8.45 -0.16
CA ARG A 20 22.29 8.74 -1.01
C ARG A 20 22.10 7.76 -2.17
N ARG A 21 23.19 7.34 -2.82
CA ARG A 21 23.16 6.43 -3.97
C ARG A 21 22.64 5.05 -3.59
N GLU A 22 23.02 4.56 -2.42
CA GLU A 22 22.57 3.27 -1.91
C GLU A 22 21.10 3.29 -1.49
N LEU A 23 20.62 4.39 -0.90
CA LEU A 23 19.19 4.59 -0.64
C LEU A 23 18.39 4.67 -1.94
N GLU A 24 18.91 5.32 -2.98
CA GLU A 24 18.30 5.35 -4.32
C GLU A 24 18.21 3.95 -4.93
N ALA A 25 19.27 3.16 -4.84
CA ALA A 25 19.28 1.77 -5.32
C ALA A 25 18.30 0.89 -4.54
N ALA A 26 18.25 1.03 -3.22
CA ALA A 26 17.33 0.29 -2.35
C ALA A 26 15.86 0.67 -2.61
N GLY A 27 15.57 1.96 -2.77
CA GLY A 27 14.24 2.46 -3.12
C GLY A 27 13.77 1.94 -4.47
N ARG A 28 14.65 1.95 -5.49
CA ARG A 28 14.32 1.42 -6.82
C ARG A 28 14.04 -0.08 -6.79
N GLN A 29 14.81 -0.86 -6.04
CA GLN A 29 14.56 -2.30 -5.90
C GLN A 29 13.23 -2.57 -5.18
N LEU A 30 12.96 -1.85 -4.08
CA LEU A 30 11.70 -1.93 -3.35
C LEU A 30 10.51 -1.61 -4.26
N LEU A 31 10.60 -0.52 -5.02
CA LEU A 31 9.56 -0.09 -5.95
C LEU A 31 9.29 -1.14 -7.02
N ASN A 32 10.34 -1.68 -7.64
CA ASN A 32 10.20 -2.72 -8.66
C ASN A 32 9.56 -3.98 -8.07
N ARG A 33 9.95 -4.37 -6.86
CA ARG A 33 9.36 -5.53 -6.20
C ARG A 33 7.90 -5.31 -5.84
N ALA A 34 7.56 -4.13 -5.32
CA ALA A 34 6.18 -3.74 -5.03
C ALA A 34 5.31 -3.77 -6.30
N ARG A 35 5.84 -3.33 -7.45
CA ARG A 35 5.12 -3.40 -8.74
C ARG A 35 4.86 -4.81 -9.23
N ILE A 36 5.77 -5.75 -8.95
CA ILE A 36 5.59 -7.17 -9.28
C ILE A 36 4.51 -7.80 -8.40
N LEU A 37 4.50 -7.46 -7.10
CA LEU A 37 3.57 -8.04 -6.12
C LEU A 37 2.19 -7.36 -6.11
N ALA A 38 2.08 -6.13 -6.62
CA ALA A 38 0.84 -5.39 -6.60
C ALA A 38 -0.25 -6.12 -7.41
N PRO A 39 -1.45 -6.31 -6.83
CA PRO A 39 -2.56 -6.90 -7.57
C PRO A 39 -2.97 -6.00 -8.74
N VAL A 40 -3.36 -6.62 -9.85
CA VAL A 40 -3.70 -5.92 -11.09
C VAL A 40 -5.15 -6.21 -11.43
N ASP A 41 -5.94 -5.14 -11.49
CA ASP A 41 -7.25 -5.09 -12.13
C ASP A 41 -7.12 -4.27 -13.43
N THR A 42 -7.20 -2.93 -13.33
CA THR A 42 -6.91 -2.01 -14.45
C THR A 42 -5.44 -1.60 -14.57
N GLY A 43 -4.62 -1.93 -13.56
CA GLY A 43 -3.21 -1.52 -13.50
C GLY A 43 -2.93 -0.14 -12.90
N ARG A 44 -3.96 0.67 -12.59
CA ARG A 44 -3.80 2.01 -11.99
C ARG A 44 -2.98 2.01 -10.69
N LEU A 45 -3.27 1.06 -9.78
CA LEU A 45 -2.52 0.92 -8.53
C LEU A 45 -1.03 0.71 -8.78
N ARG A 46 -0.68 -0.29 -9.60
CA ARG A 46 0.71 -0.62 -9.94
C ARG A 46 1.44 0.56 -10.59
N ALA A 47 0.77 1.26 -11.52
CA ALA A 47 1.33 2.42 -12.22
C ALA A 47 1.57 3.61 -11.27
N SER A 48 0.72 3.78 -10.25
CA SER A 48 0.83 4.87 -9.28
C SER A 48 1.95 4.72 -8.26
N LEU A 49 2.54 3.52 -8.14
CA LEU A 49 3.63 3.30 -7.19
C LEU A 49 4.86 4.10 -7.60
N ARG A 50 5.40 4.85 -6.64
CA ARG A 50 6.57 5.69 -6.81
C ARG A 50 7.46 5.71 -5.59
N GLN A 51 8.72 6.08 -5.81
CA GLN A 51 9.67 6.37 -4.75
C GLN A 51 9.73 7.88 -4.49
N GLU A 52 9.79 8.28 -3.24
CA GLU A 52 9.92 9.66 -2.80
C GLU A 52 11.11 9.81 -1.87
N PHE A 53 11.95 10.81 -2.15
CA PHE A 53 12.98 11.27 -1.23
C PHE A 53 12.39 12.42 -0.41
N ARG A 54 11.99 12.14 0.82
CA ARG A 54 11.70 13.23 1.74
C ARG A 54 13.02 13.82 2.21
N ARG A 55 13.26 15.09 1.86
CA ARG A 55 14.24 15.93 2.55
C ARG A 55 13.69 16.21 3.94
N THR A 56 13.92 15.30 4.88
CA THR A 56 13.64 15.60 6.29
C THR A 56 14.78 16.48 6.80
N TYR A 57 14.46 17.52 7.59
CA TYR A 57 15.44 18.34 8.33
C TYR A 57 16.28 17.52 9.33
N THR A 58 15.95 16.24 9.53
CA THR A 58 16.79 15.30 10.28
C THR A 58 17.98 14.87 9.42
N LEU A 59 19.16 14.84 10.03
CA LEU A 59 20.46 14.43 9.47
C LEU A 59 20.55 13.01 8.86
N ARG A 60 19.43 12.31 8.65
CA ARG A 60 19.39 10.94 8.13
C ARG A 60 18.57 10.91 6.85
N PRO A 61 19.20 10.67 5.68
CA PRO A 61 18.47 10.52 4.44
C PRO A 61 17.55 9.29 4.49
N MET A 62 16.40 9.41 3.82
CA MET A 62 15.33 8.41 3.84
C MET A 62 14.75 8.27 2.45
N VAL A 63 14.39 7.05 2.07
CA VAL A 63 13.61 6.78 0.86
C VAL A 63 12.30 6.11 1.26
N THR A 64 11.20 6.58 0.67
CA THR A 64 9.85 6.06 0.89
C THR A 64 9.30 5.53 -0.42
N VAL A 65 8.66 4.37 -0.39
CA VAL A 65 7.90 3.84 -1.54
C VAL A 65 6.44 3.71 -1.13
N GLY A 66 5.54 4.18 -2.00
CA GLY A 66 4.10 4.21 -1.75
C GLY A 66 3.29 4.58 -3.00
N SER A 67 2.00 4.82 -2.79
CA SER A 67 1.04 5.26 -3.81
C SER A 67 0.14 6.35 -3.23
N ASP A 68 -0.23 7.33 -4.07
CA ASP A 68 -1.21 8.38 -3.74
C ASP A 68 -2.66 7.97 -4.06
N VAL A 69 -2.87 6.78 -4.60
CA VAL A 69 -4.22 6.34 -4.94
C VAL A 69 -4.97 6.05 -3.65
N GLU A 70 -6.12 6.70 -3.49
CA GLU A 70 -6.93 6.69 -2.26
C GLU A 70 -7.19 5.26 -1.73
N TYR A 71 -7.43 4.31 -2.64
CA TYR A 71 -7.74 2.93 -2.25
C TYR A 71 -6.53 2.03 -1.99
N ALA A 72 -5.29 2.51 -2.22
CA ALA A 72 -4.09 1.70 -2.05
C ALA A 72 -3.91 1.12 -0.63
N PRO A 73 -4.17 1.87 0.46
CA PRO A 73 -4.11 1.32 1.82
C PRO A 73 -5.11 0.19 2.03
N TRP A 74 -6.35 0.32 1.54
CA TRP A 74 -7.37 -0.72 1.68
C TRP A 74 -7.03 -1.99 0.90
N VAL A 75 -6.28 -1.89 -0.19
CA VAL A 75 -5.77 -3.07 -0.91
C VAL A 75 -4.62 -3.72 -0.15
N ASN A 76 -3.68 -2.94 0.39
CA ASN A 76 -2.54 -3.48 1.12
C ASN A 76 -2.94 -4.11 2.45
N ASP A 77 -3.69 -3.37 3.26
CA ASP A 77 -4.01 -3.70 4.65
C ASP A 77 -5.35 -4.45 4.80
N GLY A 78 -6.17 -4.44 3.75
CA GLY A 78 -7.53 -4.95 3.79
C GLY A 78 -8.50 -3.96 4.46
N THR A 79 -9.76 -4.40 4.60
CA THR A 79 -10.79 -3.66 5.34
C THR A 79 -11.52 -4.61 6.28
N GLY A 80 -11.95 -4.11 7.44
CA GLY A 80 -12.81 -4.86 8.35
C GLY A 80 -14.27 -4.89 7.89
N PRO A 81 -15.12 -5.70 8.56
CA PRO A 81 -16.55 -5.72 8.32
C PRO A 81 -17.16 -4.31 8.48
N HIS A 82 -18.01 -3.92 7.53
CA HIS A 82 -18.63 -2.60 7.53
C HIS A 82 -19.96 -2.58 6.78
N ILE A 83 -20.77 -1.57 7.10
CA ILE A 83 -22.06 -1.36 6.45
C ILE A 83 -21.90 -0.37 5.29
N ILE A 84 -22.43 -0.74 4.12
CA ILE A 84 -22.53 0.14 2.96
C ILE A 84 -23.99 0.60 2.83
N ARG A 85 -24.18 1.91 2.76
CA ARG A 85 -25.49 2.56 2.61
C ARG A 85 -25.46 3.62 1.52
N PRO A 86 -26.55 3.83 0.77
CA PRO A 86 -26.60 4.89 -0.23
C PRO A 86 -26.53 6.26 0.45
N ARG A 87 -25.73 7.19 -0.10
CA ARG A 87 -25.56 8.54 0.48
C ARG A 87 -26.55 9.56 -0.04
N ARG A 88 -26.89 9.51 -1.34
CA ARG A 88 -27.76 10.47 -2.04
C ARG A 88 -28.94 9.83 -2.76
N ALA A 89 -29.05 8.50 -2.71
CA ALA A 89 -30.08 7.73 -3.39
C ALA A 89 -30.91 6.93 -2.36
N GLN A 90 -32.06 6.39 -2.78
CA GLN A 90 -32.95 5.62 -1.90
C GLN A 90 -32.47 4.18 -1.67
N ALA A 91 -31.71 3.61 -2.61
CA ALA A 91 -31.18 2.24 -2.52
C ALA A 91 -29.91 2.08 -3.37
N LEU A 92 -29.11 1.07 -3.04
CA LEU A 92 -28.02 0.53 -3.88
C LEU A 92 -28.63 -0.42 -4.92
N ARG A 93 -28.09 -0.43 -6.14
CA ARG A 93 -28.55 -1.28 -7.25
C ARG A 93 -27.47 -2.29 -7.62
N PHE A 94 -27.86 -3.55 -7.72
CA PHE A 94 -27.00 -4.66 -8.13
C PHE A 94 -27.62 -5.40 -9.31
N VAL A 95 -26.78 -6.02 -10.14
CA VAL A 95 -27.21 -6.98 -11.17
C VAL A 95 -26.61 -8.32 -10.80
N VAL A 96 -27.46 -9.30 -10.46
CA VAL A 96 -27.05 -10.63 -10.00
C VAL A 96 -27.80 -11.66 -10.82
N GLY A 97 -27.07 -12.51 -11.55
CA GLY A 97 -27.67 -13.53 -12.43
C GLY A 97 -28.64 -12.95 -13.47
N GLY A 98 -28.35 -11.76 -14.01
CA GLY A 98 -29.21 -11.06 -14.99
C GLY A 98 -30.43 -10.35 -14.39
N ARG A 99 -30.67 -10.46 -13.08
CA ARG A 99 -31.77 -9.76 -12.39
C ARG A 99 -31.26 -8.54 -11.65
N VAL A 100 -32.08 -7.48 -11.63
CA VAL A 100 -31.79 -6.26 -10.87
C VAL A 100 -32.29 -6.42 -9.44
N VAL A 101 -31.43 -6.18 -8.46
CA VAL A 101 -31.75 -6.23 -7.03
C VAL A 101 -31.41 -4.90 -6.38
N TYR A 102 -32.26 -4.44 -5.46
CA TYR A 102 -32.04 -3.21 -4.70
C TYR A 102 -31.85 -3.52 -3.22
N ALA A 103 -30.91 -2.84 -2.57
CA ALA A 103 -30.67 -2.95 -1.14
C ALA A 103 -30.53 -1.58 -0.49
N LYS A 104 -31.20 -1.37 0.65
CA LYS A 104 -31.00 -0.15 1.46
C LYS A 104 -29.70 -0.21 2.26
N VAL A 105 -29.24 -1.41 2.59
CA VAL A 105 -28.08 -1.69 3.45
C VAL A 105 -27.39 -2.95 2.94
N VAL A 106 -26.05 -2.93 2.91
CA VAL A 106 -25.21 -4.12 2.66
C VAL A 106 -24.26 -4.29 3.83
N HIS A 107 -24.25 -5.48 4.43
CA HIS A 107 -23.29 -5.90 5.44
C HIS A 107 -22.08 -6.52 4.72
N HIS A 108 -21.06 -5.71 4.45
CA HIS A 108 -19.85 -6.17 3.78
C HIS A 108 -18.93 -6.83 4.82
N PRO A 109 -18.45 -8.08 4.60
CA PRO A 109 -17.57 -8.77 5.56
C PRO A 109 -16.18 -8.13 5.68
N GLY A 110 -15.85 -7.22 4.76
CA GLY A 110 -14.52 -6.64 4.62
C GLY A 110 -13.79 -7.24 3.42
N THR A 111 -12.60 -6.72 3.16
CA THR A 111 -11.75 -7.17 2.05
C THR A 111 -10.47 -7.73 2.64
N HIS A 112 -10.07 -8.93 2.22
CA HIS A 112 -8.80 -9.51 2.63
C HIS A 112 -7.61 -8.67 2.15
N ALA A 113 -6.64 -8.49 3.04
CA ALA A 113 -5.40 -7.79 2.77
C ALA A 113 -4.59 -8.46 1.65
N ARG A 114 -4.02 -7.65 0.75
CA ARG A 114 -3.01 -8.07 -0.22
C ARG A 114 -1.73 -7.28 0.07
N PRO A 115 -0.89 -7.70 1.03
CA PRO A 115 0.15 -6.86 1.63
C PRO A 115 1.41 -6.71 0.75
N PHE A 116 1.23 -6.20 -0.48
CA PHE A 116 2.25 -6.15 -1.53
C PHE A 116 3.43 -5.24 -1.17
N LEU A 117 3.20 -4.11 -0.48
CA LEU A 117 4.28 -3.22 -0.05
C LEU A 117 5.06 -3.78 1.14
N ASP A 118 4.38 -4.49 2.04
CA ASP A 118 5.02 -5.14 3.18
C ASP A 118 5.88 -6.30 2.76
N GLN A 119 5.35 -7.13 1.87
CA GLN A 119 6.09 -8.22 1.29
C GLN A 119 7.29 -7.70 0.50
N ALA A 120 7.11 -6.67 -0.34
CA ALA A 120 8.22 -6.06 -1.08
C ALA A 120 9.32 -5.51 -0.15
N LEU A 121 8.94 -4.89 0.97
CA LEU A 121 9.89 -4.42 1.98
C LEU A 121 10.66 -5.57 2.61
N ARG A 122 9.96 -6.61 3.07
CA ARG A 122 10.58 -7.78 3.71
C ARG A 122 11.60 -8.44 2.79
N GLU A 123 11.22 -8.67 1.53
CA GLU A 123 12.09 -9.32 0.56
C GLU A 123 13.28 -8.45 0.14
N THR A 124 13.07 -7.13 -0.02
CA THR A 124 14.17 -6.20 -0.34
C THR A 124 15.14 -6.05 0.83
N ALA A 125 14.63 -6.03 2.07
CA ALA A 125 15.46 -5.98 3.27
C ALA A 125 16.29 -7.25 3.42
N ALA A 126 15.69 -8.43 3.25
CA ALA A 126 16.39 -9.71 3.28
C ALA A 126 17.50 -9.78 2.22
N ALA A 127 17.22 -9.37 0.97
CA ALA A 127 18.19 -9.38 -0.12
C ALA A 127 19.38 -8.43 0.08
N ARG A 128 19.22 -7.37 0.90
CA ARG A 128 20.27 -6.39 1.19
C ARG A 128 20.93 -6.57 2.57
N GLY A 129 20.52 -7.58 3.35
CA GLY A 129 21.03 -7.78 4.72
C GLY A 129 20.55 -6.74 5.73
N TYR A 130 19.41 -6.07 5.48
CA TYR A 130 18.83 -5.13 6.43
C TYR A 130 17.92 -5.84 7.44
N SER A 131 18.11 -5.53 8.73
CA SER A 131 17.21 -5.98 9.79
C SER A 131 15.88 -5.21 9.76
N PHE A 132 14.75 -5.91 9.69
CA PHE A 132 13.41 -5.33 9.86
C PHE A 132 12.74 -5.92 11.11
N ARG A 133 12.16 -5.07 11.97
CA ARG A 133 11.21 -5.49 13.01
C ARG A 133 9.83 -5.02 12.57
N GLN A 134 8.90 -5.95 12.44
CA GLN A 134 7.48 -5.60 12.39
C GLN A 134 7.07 -5.21 13.82
N GLY A 135 6.52 -4.01 13.96
CA GLY A 135 5.87 -3.58 15.19
C GLY A 135 4.48 -4.18 15.28
#